data_AF-G4CH98-F1
#
_entry.id   AF-G4CH98-F1
#
_cell.length_a   1.000
_cell.length_b   1.000
_cell.length_c   1.000
_cell.angle_alpha   90.00
_cell.angle_beta   90.00
_cell.angle_gamma   90.00
#
_symmetry.space_group_name_H-M   'P 1'
#
loop_
_entity.id
_entity.type
_entity.pdbx_description
1 polymer ?
#
loop_
_entity_poly.entity_id
_entity_poly.type
_entity_poly.pdbx_seq_one_letter_code
_entity_poly.pdbx_strand_id
1 'polypeptide(L)'
;MNRWLLLAALWFAAGVYGLIFRETDGGAAPIPHFDKVAHFGLFFGQFWLLAKVFMQERRAIPFAALLVLALVLAAGSEWAQGAFTQTRAADWRDALADISGAVAALWLARKVAAAKAAV
;
A
#
# COMPACT_ATOMS: atom_id res chain seq x y z
N MET A 1 15.76 -9.01 14.73
CA MET A 1 15.11 -8.73 13.44
C MET A 1 13.79 -8.01 13.68
N ASN A 2 13.50 -6.90 12.99
CA ASN A 2 12.24 -6.19 13.17
C ASN A 2 11.10 -6.98 12.50
N ARG A 3 10.25 -7.63 13.29
CA ARG A 3 9.11 -8.42 12.78
C ARG A 3 8.19 -7.63 11.84
N TRP A 4 8.03 -6.32 12.06
CA TRP A 4 7.21 -5.49 11.19
C TRP A 4 7.85 -5.27 9.82
N LEU A 5 9.18 -5.25 9.75
CA LEU A 5 9.89 -5.16 8.48
C LEU A 5 9.71 -6.45 7.67
N LEU A 6 9.81 -7.61 8.34
CA LEU A 6 9.52 -8.89 7.70
C LEU A 6 8.08 -8.95 7.19
N LEU A 7 7.11 -8.55 8.02
CA LEU A 7 5.70 -8.49 7.62
C LEU A 7 5.46 -7.49 6.47
N ALA A 8 6.12 -6.34 6.49
CA ALA A 8 6.04 -5.35 5.41
C ALA A 8 6.63 -5.90 4.10
N ALA A 9 7.74 -6.65 4.17
CA ALA A 9 8.34 -7.28 3.00
C ALA A 9 7.45 -8.39 2.43
N LEU A 10 6.88 -9.24 3.30
CA LEU A 10 5.93 -10.29 2.90
C LEU A 10 4.65 -9.70 2.30
N TRP A 11 4.10 -8.65 2.91
CA TRP A 11 2.92 -7.95 2.40
C TRP A 11 3.19 -7.29 1.06
N PHE A 12 4.36 -6.65 0.91
CA PHE A 12 4.79 -6.07 -0.37
C PHE A 12 4.89 -7.14 -1.46
N ALA A 13 5.54 -8.27 -1.18
CA ALA A 13 5.64 -9.38 -2.12
C ALA A 13 4.26 -9.94 -2.51
N ALA A 14 3.35 -10.08 -1.54
CA ALA A 14 1.98 -10.48 -1.80
C ALA A 14 1.22 -9.45 -2.65
N GLY A 15 1.44 -8.15 -2.42
CA GLY A 15 0.88 -7.06 -3.22
C GLY A 15 1.39 -7.08 -4.65
N VAL A 16 2.71 -7.20 -4.87
CA VAL A 16 3.31 -7.33 -6.21
C VAL A 16 2.75 -8.56 -6.93
N TYR A 17 2.68 -9.71 -6.25
CA TYR A 17 2.07 -10.91 -6.81
C TYR A 17 0.60 -10.67 -7.21
N GLY A 18 -0.19 -10.07 -6.32
CA GLY A 18 -1.60 -9.79 -6.55
C GLY A 18 -1.86 -8.76 -7.65
N LEU A 19 -0.98 -7.77 -7.82
CA LEU A 19 -1.13 -6.69 -8.81
C LEU A 19 -0.59 -7.06 -10.19
N ILE A 20 0.49 -7.83 -10.27
CA ILE A 20 1.23 -8.07 -11.52
C ILE A 20 1.10 -9.52 -12.00
N PHE A 21 1.22 -10.50 -11.11
CA PHE A 21 1.32 -11.92 -11.50
C PHE A 21 -0.03 -12.66 -11.46
N ARG A 22 -1.01 -12.14 -10.71
CA ARG A 22 -2.36 -12.68 -10.66
C ARG A 22 -3.25 -11.98 -11.68
N GLU A 23 -3.17 -12.43 -12.92
CA GLU A 23 -4.13 -12.03 -13.95
C GLU A 23 -5.51 -12.63 -13.68
N THR A 24 -6.57 -11.98 -14.17
CA THR A 24 -7.95 -12.42 -14.00
C THR A 24 -8.40 -13.11 -15.28
N ASP A 25 -9.12 -14.23 -15.18
CA ASP A 25 -9.52 -15.07 -16.33
C ASP A 25 -10.61 -14.45 -17.23
N GLY A 26 -10.69 -13.11 -17.32
CA GLY A 26 -11.64 -12.38 -18.18
C GLY A 26 -13.07 -12.30 -17.64
N GLY A 27 -13.37 -12.89 -16.49
CA GLY A 27 -14.67 -12.74 -15.82
C GLY A 27 -14.86 -11.37 -15.20
N ALA A 28 -16.04 -10.77 -15.36
CA ALA A 28 -16.39 -9.52 -14.69
C ALA A 28 -16.26 -9.69 -13.16
N ALA A 29 -15.72 -8.67 -12.48
CA ALA A 29 -15.59 -8.68 -11.03
C ALA A 29 -16.99 -8.86 -10.38
N PRO A 30 -17.15 -9.77 -9.40
CA PRO A 30 -18.45 -10.03 -8.77
C PRO A 30 -19.06 -8.80 -8.07
N ILE A 31 -18.21 -7.85 -7.66
CA ILE A 31 -18.58 -6.61 -6.98
C ILE A 31 -17.99 -5.44 -7.78
N PRO A 32 -18.81 -4.50 -8.28
CA PRO A 32 -18.31 -3.30 -8.95
C PRO A 32 -17.35 -2.51 -8.05
N HIS A 33 -16.26 -2.00 -8.63
CA HIS A 33 -15.27 -1.14 -7.96
C HIS A 33 -14.51 -1.78 -6.77
N PHE A 34 -14.61 -3.10 -6.57
CA PHE A 34 -13.90 -3.80 -5.49
C PHE A 34 -12.37 -3.77 -5.66
N ASP A 35 -11.90 -3.71 -6.90
CA ASP A 35 -10.51 -3.41 -7.28
C ASP A 35 -9.96 -2.19 -6.53
N LYS A 36 -10.69 -1.07 -6.51
CA LYS A 36 -10.27 0.16 -5.80
C LYS A 36 -10.15 -0.04 -4.30
N VAL A 37 -11.06 -0.81 -3.71
CA VAL A 37 -11.02 -1.15 -2.28
C VAL A 37 -9.81 -2.03 -1.97
N ALA A 38 -9.49 -2.98 -2.85
CA ALA A 38 -8.31 -3.83 -2.72
C ALA A 38 -7.02 -3.01 -2.83
N HIS A 39 -6.91 -2.11 -3.81
CA HIS A 39 -5.81 -1.16 -3.98
C HIS A 39 -5.59 -0.30 -2.71
N PHE A 40 -6.65 0.36 -2.25
CA PHE A 40 -6.64 1.11 -0.99
C PHE A 40 -6.14 0.24 0.19
N GLY A 41 -6.69 -0.97 0.34
CA GLY A 41 -6.34 -1.87 1.43
C GLY A 41 -4.88 -2.36 1.36
N LEU A 42 -4.39 -2.67 0.16
CA LEU A 42 -3.01 -3.10 -0.07
C LEU A 42 -2.01 -2.02 0.35
N PHE A 43 -2.21 -0.78 -0.11
CA PHE A 43 -1.34 0.33 0.24
C PHE A 43 -1.50 0.77 1.69
N PHE A 44 -2.73 0.77 2.22
CA PHE A 44 -2.95 1.01 3.65
C PHE A 44 -2.14 0.02 4.50
N GLY A 45 -2.26 -1.28 4.21
CA GLY A 45 -1.53 -2.33 4.91
C GLY A 45 -0.01 -2.13 4.80
N GLN A 46 0.49 -1.85 3.60
CA GLN A 46 1.91 -1.63 3.35
C GLN A 46 2.46 -0.47 4.20
N PHE A 47 1.82 0.70 4.13
CA PHE A 47 2.30 1.90 4.83
C PHE A 47 2.07 1.84 6.34
N TRP A 48 1.04 1.14 6.79
CA TRP A 48 0.84 0.85 8.21
C TRP A 48 1.98 -0.01 8.78
N LEU A 49 2.33 -1.10 8.09
CA LEU A 49 3.43 -1.99 8.51
C LEU A 49 4.77 -1.26 8.51
N LEU A 50 5.04 -0.44 7.49
CA LEU A 50 6.24 0.41 7.45
C LEU A 50 6.27 1.40 8.62
N ALA A 51 5.16 2.07 8.95
CA ALA A 51 5.10 2.96 10.11
C ALA A 51 5.38 2.20 11.43
N LYS A 52 4.87 0.97 11.56
CA LYS A 52 5.09 0.11 12.74
C LYS A 52 6.56 -0.26 12.94
N VAL A 53 7.38 -0.34 11.88
CA VAL A 53 8.84 -0.53 11.97
C VAL A 53 9.46 0.57 12.83
N PHE A 54 9.20 1.83 12.51
CA PHE A 54 9.73 2.99 13.23
C PHE A 54 9.15 3.10 14.64
N MET A 55 7.84 2.86 14.80
CA MET A 55 7.18 2.89 16.11
C MET A 55 7.75 1.84 17.08
N GLN A 56 8.05 0.62 16.60
CA GLN A 56 8.62 -0.44 17.45
C GLN A 56 10.01 -0.06 17.94
N GLU A 57 10.80 0.61 17.09
CA GLU A 57 12.16 1.05 17.42
C GLU A 57 12.20 2.41 18.12
N ARG A 58 11.03 2.97 18.47
CA ARG A 58 10.87 4.31 19.08
C ARG A 58 11.55 5.42 18.26
N ARG A 59 11.60 5.26 16.94
CA ARG A 59 12.13 6.26 16.01
C ARG A 59 11.01 7.13 15.46
N ALA A 60 11.35 8.36 15.07
CA ALA A 60 10.43 9.22 14.35
C ALA A 60 10.01 8.56 13.03
N ILE A 61 8.70 8.61 12.72
CA ILE A 61 8.17 8.11 11.46
C ILE A 61 8.54 9.12 10.36
N PRO A 62 9.28 8.72 9.30
CA PRO A 62 9.69 9.64 8.24
C PRO A 62 8.55 9.87 7.24
N PHE A 63 7.52 10.62 7.66
CA PHE A 63 6.28 10.81 6.88
C PHE A 63 6.52 11.30 5.45
N ALA A 64 7.40 12.28 5.24
CA ALA A 64 7.69 12.80 3.92
C ALA A 64 8.28 11.73 2.98
N ALA A 65 9.25 10.94 3.47
CA ALA A 65 9.85 9.86 2.70
C ALA A 65 8.83 8.75 2.38
N LEU A 66 7.96 8.41 3.34
CA LEU A 66 6.90 7.43 3.12
C LEU A 66 5.84 7.94 2.12
N LEU A 67 5.50 9.22 2.13
CA LEU A 67 4.58 9.79 1.13
C LEU A 67 5.20 9.78 -0.27
N VAL A 68 6.47 10.14 -0.41
CA VAL A 68 7.19 10.04 -1.69
C VAL A 68 7.23 8.59 -2.17
N LEU A 69 7.53 7.64 -1.27
CA LEU A 69 7.50 6.22 -1.59
C LEU A 69 6.10 5.78 -2.05
N ALA A 70 5.03 6.26 -1.42
CA ALA A 70 3.66 5.94 -1.82
C ALA A 70 3.36 6.40 -3.24
N LEU A 71 3.77 7.62 -3.61
CA LEU A 71 3.61 8.16 -4.96
C LEU A 71 4.38 7.33 -5.99
N VAL A 72 5.64 6.98 -5.68
CA VAL A 72 6.47 6.16 -6.57
C VAL A 72 5.87 4.76 -6.74
N LEU A 73 5.41 4.14 -5.65
CA LEU A 73 4.81 2.81 -5.71
C LEU A 73 3.48 2.81 -6.45
N ALA A 74 2.61 3.79 -6.24
CA ALA A 74 1.31 3.90 -6.92
C ALA A 74 1.49 4.16 -8.43
N ALA A 75 2.37 5.09 -8.82
CA ALA A 75 2.68 5.30 -10.23
C ALA A 75 3.37 4.08 -10.85
N GLY A 76 4.27 3.45 -10.10
CA GLY A 76 5.01 2.27 -10.53
C GLY A 76 4.12 1.04 -10.71
N SER A 77 3.13 0.82 -9.84
CA SER A 77 2.18 -0.30 -9.96
C SER A 77 1.30 -0.15 -11.20
N GLU A 78 0.75 1.05 -11.45
CA GLU A 78 -0.05 1.31 -12.65
C GLU A 78 0.75 1.14 -13.94
N TRP A 79 1.97 1.71 -13.97
CA TRP A 79 2.85 1.54 -15.11
C TRP A 79 3.20 0.06 -15.32
N ALA A 80 3.51 -0.67 -14.26
CA ALA A 80 3.84 -2.09 -14.33
C ALA A 80 2.65 -2.94 -14.79
N GLN A 81 1.42 -2.62 -14.36
CA GLN A 81 0.22 -3.28 -14.86
C GLN A 81 0.05 -3.06 -16.36
N GLY A 82 0.15 -1.81 -16.83
CA GLY A 82 0.05 -1.50 -18.26
C GLY A 82 1.19 -2.07 -19.11
N ALA A 83 2.38 -2.27 -18.54
CA ALA A 83 3.56 -2.76 -19.27
C ALA A 83 3.70 -4.30 -19.26
N PHE A 84 3.28 -4.97 -18.17
CA PHE A 84 3.60 -6.38 -17.95
C PHE A 84 2.40 -7.33 -17.93
N THR A 85 1.16 -6.82 -17.94
CA THR A 85 -0.04 -7.67 -17.89
C THR A 85 -0.83 -7.60 -19.19
N GLN A 86 -1.52 -8.69 -19.53
CA GLN A 86 -2.36 -8.75 -20.74
C GLN A 86 -3.82 -8.38 -20.45
N THR A 87 -4.30 -8.69 -19.24
CA THR A 87 -5.70 -8.52 -18.84
C THR A 87 -5.97 -7.30 -17.95
N ARG A 88 -4.92 -6.59 -17.48
CA ARG A 88 -5.10 -5.37 -16.69
C ARG A 88 -4.70 -4.14 -17.48
N ALA A 89 -5.47 -3.07 -17.32
CA ALA A 89 -5.17 -1.77 -17.88
C ALA A 89 -4.76 -0.83 -16.74
N ALA A 90 -3.82 0.07 -17.01
CA ALA A 90 -3.51 1.15 -16.08
C ALA A 90 -4.75 2.05 -15.89
N ASP A 91 -5.17 2.27 -14.64
CA ASP A 91 -6.27 3.12 -14.22
C ASP A 91 -5.76 4.13 -13.19
N TRP A 92 -5.78 5.42 -13.53
CA TRP A 92 -5.39 6.49 -12.60
C TRP A 92 -6.22 6.50 -11.31
N ARG A 93 -7.43 5.93 -11.32
CA ARG A 93 -8.28 5.79 -10.13
C ARG A 93 -7.73 4.77 -9.15
N ASP A 94 -7.00 3.77 -9.63
CA ASP A 94 -6.36 2.75 -8.79
C ASP A 94 -5.13 3.34 -8.11
N ALA A 95 -4.33 4.14 -8.83
CA ALA A 95 -3.28 4.97 -8.21
C ALA A 95 -3.83 5.95 -7.15
N LEU A 96 -5.01 6.56 -7.39
CA LEU A 96 -5.66 7.42 -6.40
C LEU A 96 -6.08 6.63 -5.16
N ALA A 97 -6.61 5.41 -5.32
CA ALA A 97 -6.97 4.53 -4.22
C ALA A 97 -5.74 4.12 -3.41
N ASP A 98 -4.64 3.77 -4.08
CA ASP A 98 -3.35 3.43 -3.49
C ASP A 98 -2.80 4.57 -2.61
N ILE A 99 -2.73 5.79 -3.18
CA ILE A 99 -2.27 6.98 -2.46
C ILE A 99 -3.18 7.26 -1.26
N SER A 100 -4.50 7.14 -1.43
CA SER A 100 -5.48 7.36 -0.36
C SER A 100 -5.30 6.36 0.80
N GLY A 101 -5.03 5.09 0.48
CA GLY A 101 -4.72 4.05 1.46
C GLY A 101 -3.45 4.37 2.25
N ALA A 102 -2.39 4.75 1.55
CA ALA A 102 -1.12 5.15 2.17
C ALA A 102 -1.28 6.37 3.10
N VAL A 103 -1.98 7.41 2.64
CA VAL A 103 -2.26 8.62 3.45
C VAL A 103 -3.06 8.27 4.70
N ALA A 104 -4.11 7.45 4.57
CA ALA A 104 -4.93 7.02 5.70
C ALA A 104 -4.11 6.24 6.74
N ALA A 105 -3.24 5.33 6.30
CA ALA A 105 -2.36 4.57 7.19
C ALA A 105 -1.39 5.47 7.94
N LEU A 106 -0.76 6.43 7.25
CA LEU A 106 0.18 7.37 7.86
C LEU A 106 -0.53 8.35 8.82
N TRP A 107 -1.73 8.82 8.46
CA TRP A 107 -2.56 9.62 9.37
C TRP A 107 -2.87 8.86 10.66
N LEU A 108 -3.29 7.60 10.55
CA LEU A 108 -3.57 6.75 11.71
C LEU A 108 -2.30 6.52 12.53
N ALA A 109 -1.16 6.24 11.89
CA ALA A 109 0.11 6.04 12.58
C ALA A 109 0.52 7.28 13.40
N ARG A 110 0.30 8.48 12.85
CA ARG A 110 0.53 9.73 13.58
C ARG A 110 -0.36 9.85 14.82
N LYS A 111 -1.65 9.52 14.70
CA LYS A 111 -2.59 9.53 15.84
C LYS A 111 -2.18 8.54 16.93
N VAL A 112 -1.80 7.33 16.55
CA VAL A 112 -1.34 6.31 17.51
C VAL A 112 -0.02 6.69 18.17
N ALA A 113 0.93 7.26 17.42
CA ALA A 113 2.19 7.74 17.98
C ALA A 113 1.96 8.88 18.99
N ALA A 114 1.08 9.84 18.67
CA ALA A 114 0.73 10.92 19.58
C ALA A 114 0.04 10.43 20.86
N ALA A 115 -0.93 9.51 20.74
CA ALA A 115 -1.62 8.94 21.89
C ALA A 115 -0.66 8.20 22.85
N LYS A 116 0.33 7.50 22.32
CA LYS A 116 1.35 6.81 23.12
C LYS A 116 2.35 7.74 23.82
N ALA A 117 2.53 8.96 23.33
CA ALA A 117 3.40 9.94 23.97
C ALA A 117 2.71 10.70 25.11
N ALA A 118 1.36 10.62 25.18
CA ALA A 118 0.54 11.27 26.20
C ALA A 118 0.30 10.39 27.45
N VAL A 119 0.78 9.14 27.45
CA VAL A 119 0.67 8.15 28.54
C VAL A 119 2.07 7.88 29.06
#